data_AF-A0A0F8DYH1-F1
#
_entry.id   AF-A0A0F8DYH1-F1
#
_cell.length_a   1.000
_cell.length_b   1.000
_cell.length_c   1.000
_cell.angle_alpha   90.00
_cell.angle_beta   90.00
_cell.angle_gamma   90.00
#
_symmetry.space_group_name_H-M   'P 1'
#
loop_
_entity.id
_entity.type
_entity.pdbx_description
1 polymer ?
#
loop_
_entity_poly.entity_id
_entity_poly.type
_entity_poly.pdbx_seq_one_letter_code
_entity_poly.pdbx_strand_id
1 'polypeptide(L)'
;MQAEARIKFPISVDISGKKVLIIDDVTDTGETLDLSVDYVQSLRPAEIKTAVLQHKTCSSFTPDFYGQKVIRWRWIIYPWARYEDLAGFAEKILGDRTLDISRLTAEFKDRYEIEIEEKELLEILDDLAERKEVERVETDNLVGWRIRRKYM
;
A
#
# COMPACT_ATOMS: atom_id res chain seq x y z
N MET A 1 3.69 5.85 -17.06
CA MET A 1 4.07 7.01 -16.23
C MET A 1 4.37 6.49 -14.84
N GLN A 2 5.50 6.86 -14.27
CA GLN A 2 5.82 6.55 -12.87
C GLN A 2 4.93 7.39 -11.97
N ALA A 3 4.41 6.82 -10.88
CA ALA A 3 3.65 7.59 -9.91
C ALA A 3 4.60 8.57 -9.21
N GLU A 4 4.18 9.84 -9.08
CA GLU A 4 4.98 10.90 -8.49
C GLU A 4 4.34 11.34 -7.15
N ALA A 5 5.16 11.50 -6.12
CA ALA A 5 4.72 12.01 -4.83
C ALA A 5 4.23 13.45 -4.97
N ARG A 6 3.15 13.81 -4.27
CA ARG A 6 2.62 15.19 -4.28
C ARG A 6 2.01 15.59 -2.95
N ILE A 7 2.20 16.84 -2.55
CA ILE A 7 1.48 17.45 -1.44
C ILE A 7 0.07 17.79 -1.91
N LYS A 8 -0.93 17.03 -1.45
CA LYS A 8 -2.33 17.24 -1.85
C LYS A 8 -2.98 18.39 -1.08
N PHE A 9 -2.71 18.48 0.22
CA PHE A 9 -3.28 19.48 1.11
C PHE A 9 -2.16 20.07 1.97
N PRO A 10 -1.78 21.35 1.75
CA PRO A 10 -0.76 22.01 2.56
C PRO A 10 -1.11 22.06 4.05
N ILE A 11 -0.09 22.07 4.91
CA ILE A 11 -0.22 22.33 6.35
C ILE A 11 -0.89 23.70 6.55
N SER A 12 -1.93 23.72 7.37
CA SER A 12 -2.76 24.91 7.62
C SER A 12 -2.32 25.74 8.82
N VAL A 13 -1.21 25.37 9.47
CA VAL A 13 -0.69 26.02 10.68
C VAL A 13 0.72 26.56 10.46
N ASP A 14 1.06 27.66 11.12
CA ASP A 14 2.42 28.21 11.08
C ASP A 14 3.36 27.39 11.97
N ILE A 15 4.40 26.85 11.34
CA ILE A 15 5.45 26.06 11.97
C ILE A 15 6.81 26.76 11.95
N SER A 16 6.88 28.04 11.57
CA SER A 16 8.13 28.80 11.57
C SER A 16 8.79 28.79 12.95
N GLY A 17 10.10 28.52 12.98
CA GLY A 17 10.89 28.43 14.21
C GLY A 17 10.57 27.24 15.13
N LYS A 18 9.73 26.29 14.71
CA LYS A 18 9.46 25.06 15.48
C LYS A 18 10.47 23.96 15.16
N LYS A 19 10.67 23.04 16.11
CA LYS A 19 11.36 21.76 15.84
C LYS A 19 10.32 20.76 15.36
N VAL A 20 10.52 20.20 14.17
CA VAL A 20 9.56 19.34 13.50
C VAL A 20 10.15 17.95 13.34
N LEU A 21 9.37 16.93 13.72
CA LEU A 21 9.65 15.53 13.43
C LEU A 21 8.62 15.05 12.41
N ILE A 22 9.09 14.71 11.21
CA ILE A 22 8.28 14.08 10.16
C ILE A 22 8.33 12.57 10.40
N ILE A 23 7.17 11.92 10.40
CA ILE A 23 7.05 10.49 10.65
C ILE A 23 6.34 9.83 9.46
N ASP A 24 6.89 8.72 9.00
CA ASP A 24 6.26 7.83 8.02
C ASP A 24 6.40 6.37 8.49
N ASP A 25 5.69 5.43 7.87
CA ASP A 25 5.80 4.02 8.28
C ASP A 25 7.06 3.34 7.71
N VAL A 26 7.35 3.52 6.42
CA VAL A 26 8.51 2.95 5.73
C VAL A 26 9.16 3.92 4.77
N THR A 27 10.50 3.88 4.68
CA THR A 27 11.20 4.40 3.49
C THR A 27 11.47 3.26 2.52
N ASP A 28 10.83 3.27 1.34
CA ASP A 28 11.10 2.33 0.25
C ASP A 28 11.97 2.96 -0.85
N THR A 29 11.40 3.81 -1.70
CA THR A 29 12.15 4.63 -2.67
C THR A 29 12.80 5.81 -1.97
N GLY A 30 12.10 6.45 -1.03
CA GLY A 30 12.53 7.66 -0.31
C GLY A 30 11.87 8.94 -0.83
N GLU A 31 11.19 8.89 -1.98
CA GLU A 31 10.58 10.04 -2.65
C GLU A 31 9.56 10.79 -1.77
N THR A 32 8.79 10.08 -0.94
CA THR A 32 7.81 10.67 -0.01
C THR A 32 8.48 11.55 1.04
N LEU A 33 9.54 11.06 1.70
CA LEU A 33 10.23 11.84 2.72
C LEU A 33 11.04 12.98 2.11
N ASP A 34 11.63 12.77 0.93
CA ASP A 34 12.35 13.81 0.20
C ASP A 34 11.42 15.01 -0.08
N LEU A 35 10.26 14.76 -0.69
CA LEU A 35 9.23 15.78 -0.93
C LEU A 35 8.74 16.41 0.38
N SER A 36 8.53 15.61 1.43
CA SER A 36 8.01 16.09 2.70
C SER A 36 9.00 17.02 3.41
N VAL A 37 10.29 16.68 3.40
CA VAL A 37 11.36 17.50 3.97
C VAL A 37 11.48 18.81 3.21
N ASP A 38 11.52 18.78 1.88
CA ASP A 38 11.59 19.99 1.04
C ASP A 38 10.39 20.91 1.29
N TYR A 39 9.19 20.33 1.33
CA TYR A 39 7.97 21.07 1.63
C TYR A 39 8.01 21.70 3.02
N VAL A 40 8.35 20.94 4.06
CA VAL A 40 8.41 21.45 5.45
C VAL A 40 9.54 22.49 5.61
N GLN A 41 10.67 22.30 4.95
CA GLN A 41 11.80 23.25 4.96
C GLN A 41 11.39 24.61 4.38
N SER A 42 10.54 24.64 3.36
CA SER A 42 9.99 25.87 2.78
C SER A 42 9.17 26.71 3.80
N LEU A 43 8.67 26.08 4.86
CA LEU A 43 7.90 26.72 5.93
C LEU A 43 8.77 27.29 7.07
N ARG A 44 10.10 27.21 6.93
CA ARG A 44 11.12 27.78 7.83
C ARG A 44 11.05 27.30 9.30
N PRO A 45 10.98 25.98 9.56
CA PRO A 45 11.14 25.45 10.92
C PRO A 45 12.55 25.76 11.46
N ALA A 46 12.73 25.67 12.78
CA ALA A 46 14.04 25.77 13.40
C ALA A 46 14.88 24.48 13.23
N GLU A 47 14.23 23.32 13.11
CA GLU A 47 14.88 22.02 12.93
C GLU A 47 13.90 21.06 12.25
N ILE A 48 14.42 20.18 11.39
CA ILE A 48 13.67 19.05 10.82
C ILE A 48 14.43 17.77 11.15
N LYS A 49 13.67 16.78 11.63
CA LYS A 49 14.10 15.39 11.76
C LYS A 49 13.08 14.47 11.11
N THR A 50 13.52 13.28 10.73
CA THR A 50 12.70 12.24 10.11
C THR A 50 12.77 10.94 10.91
N ALA A 51 11.65 10.24 11.04
CA ALA A 51 11.59 8.94 11.67
C ALA A 51 10.68 7.97 10.92
N VAL A 52 11.09 6.71 10.83
CA VAL A 52 10.24 5.64 10.29
C VAL A 52 10.26 4.39 11.14
N LEU A 53 9.28 3.51 10.97
CA LEU A 53 9.32 2.19 11.61
C LEU A 53 10.35 1.30 10.89
N GLN A 54 10.31 1.24 9.56
CA GLN A 54 11.24 0.45 8.75
C GLN A 54 11.97 1.29 7.69
N HIS A 55 13.30 1.17 7.61
CA HIS A 55 14.11 1.79 6.57
C HIS A 55 14.68 0.73 5.62
N LYS A 56 14.25 0.71 4.36
CA LYS A 56 14.81 -0.17 3.33
C LYS A 56 16.09 0.43 2.76
N THR A 57 17.15 -0.35 2.65
CA THR A 57 18.46 0.13 2.18
C THR A 57 18.52 0.48 0.70
N CYS A 58 17.47 0.15 -0.07
CA CYS A 58 17.31 0.60 -1.45
C CYS A 58 16.84 2.05 -1.56
N SER A 59 16.38 2.66 -0.46
CA SER A 59 15.92 4.04 -0.46
C SER A 59 17.06 5.01 -0.73
N SER A 60 16.81 6.01 -1.57
CA SER A 60 17.72 7.14 -1.77
C SER A 60 17.74 8.09 -0.57
N PHE A 61 16.71 8.05 0.28
CA PHE A 61 16.58 8.87 1.47
C PHE A 61 16.90 8.05 2.72
N THR A 62 17.82 8.54 3.56
CA THR A 62 18.12 7.92 4.86
C THR A 62 17.50 8.74 5.99
N PRO A 63 16.51 8.20 6.72
CA PRO A 63 15.88 8.92 7.83
C PRO A 63 16.82 9.04 9.03
N ASP A 64 16.65 10.10 9.83
CA ASP A 64 17.46 10.33 11.04
C ASP A 64 17.27 9.21 12.07
N PHE A 65 16.05 8.66 12.15
CA PHE A 65 15.68 7.59 13.06
C PHE A 65 14.94 6.48 12.31
N TYR A 66 15.23 5.22 12.63
CA TYR A 66 14.44 4.09 12.16
C TYR A 66 14.37 3.00 13.24
N GLY A 67 13.21 2.36 13.37
CA GLY A 67 13.04 1.22 14.28
C GLY A 67 13.79 -0.02 13.82
N GLN A 68 13.76 -0.30 12.52
CA GLN A 68 14.44 -1.45 11.92
C GLN A 68 15.01 -1.12 10.54
N LYS A 69 16.25 -1.57 10.29
CA LYS A 69 16.87 -1.53 8.97
C LYS A 69 16.54 -2.80 8.18
N VAL A 70 16.01 -2.65 6.97
CA VAL A 70 15.61 -3.73 6.08
C VAL A 70 16.61 -3.81 4.92
N ILE A 71 17.52 -4.80 5.01
CA ILE A 71 18.62 -4.96 4.03
C ILE A 71 18.15 -5.65 2.75
N ARG A 72 17.32 -6.69 2.89
CA ARG A 72 16.70 -7.38 1.74
C ARG A 72 15.28 -6.89 1.59
N TRP A 73 14.96 -6.37 0.41
CA TRP A 73 13.64 -5.84 0.12
C TRP A 73 12.56 -6.89 0.38
N ARG A 74 11.52 -6.47 1.08
CA ARG A 74 10.30 -7.22 1.33
C ARG A 74 9.12 -6.26 1.25
N TRP A 75 7.97 -6.76 0.82
CA TRP A 75 6.70 -6.07 1.05
C TRP A 75 6.34 -6.20 2.52
N ILE A 76 5.99 -5.10 3.17
CA ILE A 76 5.65 -5.05 4.59
C ILE A 76 4.17 -4.75 4.66
N ILE A 77 3.38 -5.69 5.19
CA ILE A 77 1.94 -5.50 5.40
C ILE A 77 1.76 -4.95 6.81
N TYR A 78 1.31 -3.70 6.90
CA TYR A 78 0.96 -3.10 8.18
C TYR A 78 -0.47 -3.40 8.60
N PRO A 79 -0.78 -3.44 9.90
CA PRO A 79 -2.14 -3.66 10.37
C PRO A 79 -3.17 -2.69 9.78
N TRP A 80 -2.79 -1.42 9.57
CA TRP A 80 -3.67 -0.40 8.98
C TRP A 80 -3.80 -0.48 7.45
N ALA A 81 -2.88 -1.18 6.78
CA ALA A 81 -2.86 -1.33 5.32
C ALA A 81 -3.26 -2.74 4.84
N ARG A 82 -3.43 -3.69 5.76
CA ARG A 82 -3.69 -5.11 5.45
C ARG A 82 -4.82 -5.29 4.44
N TYR A 83 -5.95 -4.64 4.65
CA TYR A 83 -7.09 -4.76 3.76
C TYR A 83 -6.74 -4.29 2.34
N GLU A 84 -6.11 -3.11 2.21
CA GLU A 84 -5.71 -2.54 0.91
C GLU A 84 -4.71 -3.44 0.18
N ASP A 85 -3.72 -3.95 0.91
CA ASP A 85 -2.72 -4.88 0.37
C ASP A 85 -3.38 -6.17 -0.15
N LEU A 86 -4.24 -6.79 0.66
CA LEU A 86 -4.92 -8.03 0.28
C LEU A 86 -5.88 -7.82 -0.89
N ALA A 87 -6.60 -6.70 -0.93
CA ALA A 87 -7.46 -6.33 -2.06
C ALA A 87 -6.65 -6.21 -3.37
N GLY A 88 -5.56 -5.43 -3.34
CA GLY A 88 -4.69 -5.28 -4.52
C GLY A 88 -3.99 -6.59 -4.91
N PHE A 89 -3.69 -7.47 -3.96
CA PHE A 89 -3.16 -8.81 -4.24
C PHE A 89 -4.20 -9.72 -4.86
N ALA A 90 -5.47 -9.67 -4.41
CA ALA A 90 -6.57 -10.41 -5.01
C ALA A 90 -6.75 -10.02 -6.48
N GLU A 91 -6.75 -8.72 -6.79
CA GLU A 91 -6.82 -8.22 -8.17
C GLU A 91 -5.64 -8.73 -9.02
N LYS A 92 -4.41 -8.69 -8.49
CA LYS A 92 -3.20 -9.22 -9.17
C LYS A 92 -3.26 -10.73 -9.38
N ILE A 93 -3.83 -11.48 -8.43
CA ILE A 93 -4.02 -12.93 -8.56
C ILE A 93 -5.06 -13.21 -9.66
N LEU A 94 -6.19 -12.51 -9.63
CA LEU A 94 -7.24 -12.66 -10.63
C LEU A 94 -6.69 -12.40 -12.03
N GLY A 95 -6.06 -11.24 -12.26
CA GLY A 95 -5.57 -10.85 -13.59
C GLY A 95 -6.68 -11.02 -14.63
N ASP A 96 -6.40 -11.78 -15.70
CA ASP A 96 -7.39 -12.10 -16.75
C ASP A 96 -8.19 -13.40 -16.50
N ARG A 97 -8.01 -14.03 -15.33
CA ARG A 97 -8.63 -15.32 -14.99
C ARG A 97 -9.94 -15.12 -14.24
N THR A 98 -10.78 -16.16 -14.29
CA THR A 98 -11.91 -16.33 -13.37
C THR A 98 -11.55 -17.42 -12.38
N LEU A 99 -11.58 -17.13 -11.08
CA LEU A 99 -11.17 -18.04 -10.02
C LEU A 99 -12.27 -18.14 -8.96
N ASP A 100 -12.48 -19.36 -8.44
CA ASP A 100 -13.29 -19.55 -7.22
C ASP A 100 -12.51 -19.17 -5.96
N ILE A 101 -13.21 -19.16 -4.83
CA ILE A 101 -12.65 -18.76 -3.53
C ILE A 101 -11.50 -19.68 -3.11
N SER A 102 -11.65 -20.99 -3.28
CA SER A 102 -10.66 -21.99 -2.91
C SER A 102 -9.35 -21.80 -3.68
N ARG A 103 -9.46 -21.51 -4.99
CA ARG A 103 -8.30 -21.26 -5.85
C ARG A 103 -7.64 -19.93 -5.55
N LEU A 104 -8.43 -18.88 -5.23
CA LEU A 104 -7.88 -17.60 -4.80
C LEU A 104 -7.07 -17.75 -3.51
N THR A 105 -7.63 -18.40 -2.48
CA THR A 105 -6.94 -18.68 -1.22
C THR A 105 -5.64 -19.47 -1.44
N ALA A 106 -5.65 -20.47 -2.32
CA ALA A 106 -4.45 -21.22 -2.67
C ALA A 106 -3.38 -20.33 -3.34
N GLU A 107 -3.78 -19.44 -4.26
CA GLU A 107 -2.84 -18.54 -4.93
C GLU A 107 -2.25 -17.47 -3.99
N PHE A 108 -2.98 -17.03 -2.95
CA PHE A 108 -2.43 -16.17 -1.90
C PHE A 108 -1.28 -16.85 -1.16
N LYS A 109 -1.47 -18.12 -0.79
CA LYS A 109 -0.44 -18.94 -0.15
C LYS A 109 0.74 -19.17 -1.07
N ASP A 110 0.48 -19.57 -2.32
CA ASP A 110 1.53 -19.92 -3.28
C ASP A 110 2.38 -18.73 -3.71
N ARG A 111 1.79 -17.53 -3.87
CA ARG A 111 2.49 -16.35 -4.39
C ARG A 111 3.08 -15.45 -3.31
N TYR A 112 2.40 -15.33 -2.19
CA TYR A 112 2.73 -14.34 -1.16
C TYR A 112 3.00 -14.96 0.21
N GLU A 113 2.89 -16.29 0.35
CA GLU A 113 3.01 -16.99 1.64
C GLU A 113 2.00 -16.50 2.68
N ILE A 114 0.83 -16.03 2.22
CA ILE A 114 -0.25 -15.50 3.06
C ILE A 114 -1.35 -16.55 3.17
N GLU A 115 -1.66 -16.95 4.40
CA GLU A 115 -2.88 -17.68 4.71
C GLU A 115 -3.97 -16.67 5.06
N ILE A 116 -5.01 -16.62 4.22
CA ILE A 116 -6.16 -15.73 4.36
C ILE A 116 -7.40 -16.59 4.65
N GLU A 117 -8.24 -16.13 5.57
CA GLU A 117 -9.51 -16.80 5.83
C GLU A 117 -10.48 -16.55 4.68
N GLU A 118 -11.24 -17.57 4.26
CA GLU A 118 -12.21 -17.42 3.16
C GLU A 118 -13.21 -16.30 3.43
N LYS A 119 -13.60 -16.10 4.69
CA LYS A 119 -14.51 -15.02 5.09
C LYS A 119 -13.90 -13.63 4.84
N GLU A 120 -12.65 -13.41 5.25
CA GLU A 120 -11.93 -12.14 5.02
C GLU A 120 -11.78 -11.89 3.52
N LEU A 121 -11.46 -12.92 2.74
CA LEU A 121 -11.32 -12.81 1.30
C LEU A 121 -12.66 -12.53 0.61
N LEU A 122 -13.76 -13.15 1.05
CA LEU A 122 -15.09 -12.88 0.51
C LEU A 122 -15.52 -11.43 0.80
N GLU A 123 -15.30 -10.91 2.01
CA GLU A 123 -15.58 -9.52 2.36
C GLU A 123 -14.80 -8.55 1.43
N ILE A 124 -13.52 -8.82 1.19
CA ILE A 124 -12.70 -8.05 0.23
C ILE A 124 -13.27 -8.12 -1.18
N LEU A 125 -13.64 -9.30 -1.66
CA LEU A 125 -14.16 -9.49 -3.02
C LEU A 125 -15.52 -8.83 -3.22
N ASP A 126 -16.38 -8.83 -2.20
CA ASP A 126 -17.67 -8.17 -2.21
C ASP A 126 -17.49 -6.64 -2.31
N ASP A 127 -16.61 -6.06 -1.48
CA ASP A 127 -16.28 -4.63 -1.53
C ASP A 127 -15.67 -4.22 -2.89
N LEU A 128 -14.78 -5.03 -3.44
CA LEU A 128 -14.22 -4.80 -4.80
C LEU A 128 -15.32 -4.88 -5.87
N ALA A 129 -16.32 -5.76 -5.70
CA ALA A 129 -17.45 -5.87 -6.60
C ALA A 129 -18.38 -4.65 -6.51
N GLU A 130 -18.64 -4.15 -5.30
CA GLU A 130 -19.38 -2.90 -5.06
C GLU A 130 -18.70 -1.70 -5.75
N ARG A 131 -17.36 -1.64 -5.69
CA ARG A 131 -16.54 -0.64 -6.38
C ARG A 131 -16.44 -0.86 -7.89
N LYS A 132 -17.00 -1.96 -8.41
CA LYS A 132 -16.98 -2.34 -9.83
C LYS A 132 -15.56 -2.61 -10.35
N GLU A 133 -14.65 -3.05 -9.49
CA GLU A 133 -13.27 -3.42 -9.82
C GLU A 133 -13.20 -4.90 -10.20
N VAL A 134 -13.97 -5.74 -9.50
CA VAL A 134 -14.19 -7.15 -9.84
C VAL A 134 -15.68 -7.42 -10.09
N GLU A 135 -15.99 -8.60 -10.63
CA GLU A 135 -17.37 -9.08 -10.72
C GLU A 135 -17.47 -10.56 -10.34
N ARG A 136 -18.55 -10.90 -9.62
CA ARG A 136 -18.93 -12.29 -9.34
C ARG A 136 -19.55 -12.88 -10.61
N VAL A 137 -19.03 -14.03 -11.03
CA VAL A 137 -19.50 -14.80 -12.18
C VAL A 137 -20.05 -16.12 -11.65
N GLU A 138 -21.29 -16.41 -12.01
CA GLU A 138 -21.97 -17.65 -11.64
C GLU A 138 -22.29 -18.41 -12.92
N THR A 139 -21.87 -19.67 -12.96
CA THR A 139 -22.18 -20.64 -14.02
C THR A 139 -22.77 -21.88 -13.35
N ASP A 140 -23.37 -22.78 -14.14
CA ASP A 140 -24.01 -23.99 -13.62
C ASP A 140 -23.09 -24.86 -12.73
N ASN A 141 -21.76 -24.71 -12.86
CA ASN A 141 -20.78 -25.52 -12.15
C ASN A 141 -19.77 -24.71 -11.31
N LEU A 142 -19.83 -23.38 -11.29
CA LEU A 142 -18.80 -22.55 -10.65
C LEU A 142 -19.34 -21.19 -10.21
N VAL A 143 -19.04 -20.82 -8.97
CA VAL A 143 -19.09 -19.44 -8.48
C VAL A 143 -17.66 -18.93 -8.39
N GLY A 144 -17.34 -17.88 -9.14
CA GLY A 144 -16.01 -17.29 -9.15
C GLY A 144 -16.02 -15.78 -9.30
N TRP A 145 -14.82 -15.20 -9.25
CA TRP A 145 -14.59 -13.77 -9.42
C TRP A 145 -13.60 -13.55 -10.55
N ARG A 146 -13.72 -12.40 -11.22
CA ARG A 146 -12.76 -11.93 -12.23
C ARG A 146 -12.67 -10.41 -12.22
N ILE A 147 -11.57 -9.85 -12.73
CA ILE A 147 -11.45 -8.40 -12.92
C ILE A 147 -12.54 -7.93 -13.89
N ARG A 148 -13.26 -6.88 -13.51
CA ARG A 148 -14.24 -6.25 -14.39
C ARG A 148 -13.50 -5.46 -15.47
N ARG A 149 -13.68 -5.84 -16.73
CA ARG A 149 -13.12 -5.06 -17.84
C ARG A 149 -13.81 -3.70 -17.91
N LYS A 150 -13.04 -2.62 -17.78
CA LYS A 150 -13.50 -1.29 -18.17
C LYS A 150 -13.68 -1.31 -19.68
N TYR A 151 -14.91 -1.17 -20.16
CA TYR A 151 -15.15 -0.89 -21.58
C TYR A 151 -14.38 0.38 -21.94
N MET A 152 -13.47 0.28 -22.91
CA MET A 152 -12.84 1.45 -23.53
C MET A 152 -13.88 2.29 -24.26
#